data_AF-A0A8T9CFV6-F1
#
_entry.id   AF-A0A8T9CFV6-F1
#
_cell.length_a   1.000
_cell.length_b   1.000
_cell.length_c   1.000
_cell.angle_alpha   90.00
_cell.angle_beta   90.00
_cell.angle_gamma   90.00
#
_symmetry.space_group_name_H-M   'P 1'
#
loop_
_entity.id
_entity.type
_entity.pdbx_description
1 polymer ?
#
loop_
_entity_poly.entity_id
_entity_poly.type
_entity_poly.pdbx_seq_one_letter_code
_entity_poly.pdbx_strand_id
1 'polypeptide(L)'
;SHIPWVLDIPQDSTPDGPIGTLRGHVARANPQAKTMIEALTTSREDVKSTVLEDEVMVLFNGPVHHYVTPKFYKDTKPSTGKVVSTWNYSAVQVYGTATVFFDSKSPILEEFLSKQLDDLARIGEEQIMGFTGEEGKKTPWKVSEAPESYVQLLKKAIIGVQIEVERMEGKFKMSQELGEGDREGTVEGFRALGTEEGEQIARTIEVRAAVKKEKDGK
;
A
#
# COMPACT_ATOMS: atom_id res chain seq x y z
N SER A 1 -1.64 -4.26 11.39
CA SER A 1 -0.19 -4.52 11.40
C SER A 1 0.45 -3.86 10.20
N HIS A 2 1.70 -3.39 10.31
CA HIS A 2 2.45 -2.93 9.15
C HIS A 2 3.22 -4.13 8.57
N ILE A 3 2.84 -4.57 7.37
CA ILE A 3 3.48 -5.67 6.64
C ILE A 3 4.18 -5.04 5.43
N PRO A 4 5.49 -5.25 5.23
CA PRO A 4 6.19 -4.74 4.07
C PRO A 4 5.82 -5.58 2.85
N TRP A 5 4.85 -5.09 2.08
CA TRP A 5 4.34 -5.78 0.90
C TRP A 5 5.25 -5.54 -0.32
N VAL A 6 5.48 -6.60 -1.08
CA VAL A 6 6.03 -6.59 -2.44
C VAL A 6 4.93 -7.09 -3.37
N LEU A 7 4.65 -6.35 -4.44
CA LEU A 7 3.70 -6.74 -5.47
C LEU A 7 4.44 -7.47 -6.59
N ASP A 8 4.11 -8.74 -6.82
CA ASP A 8 4.52 -9.46 -8.01
C ASP A 8 3.44 -9.35 -9.07
N ILE A 9 3.82 -8.90 -10.27
CA ILE A 9 2.92 -8.81 -11.43
C ILE A 9 3.31 -9.91 -12.43
N PRO A 10 2.37 -10.76 -12.88
CA PRO A 10 2.63 -11.75 -13.91
C PRO A 10 3.11 -11.09 -15.20
N GLN A 11 4.15 -11.66 -15.84
CA GLN A 11 4.72 -11.10 -17.09
C GLN A 11 3.72 -11.10 -18.25
N ASP A 12 2.74 -12.01 -18.22
CA ASP A 12 1.71 -12.18 -19.25
C ASP A 12 0.33 -11.68 -18.81
N SER A 13 0.27 -10.65 -17.95
CA SER A 13 -1.02 -10.11 -17.48
C SER A 13 -1.90 -9.65 -18.65
N THR A 14 -2.97 -10.39 -18.94
CA THR A 14 -4.04 -9.98 -19.84
C THR A 14 -5.13 -9.24 -19.06
N PRO A 15 -6.05 -8.49 -19.71
CA PRO A 15 -7.16 -7.85 -19.02
C PRO A 15 -8.04 -8.79 -18.17
N ASP A 16 -8.10 -10.08 -18.55
CA ASP A 16 -8.82 -11.15 -17.84
C ASP A 16 -7.88 -12.09 -17.05
N GLY A 17 -6.59 -11.76 -16.98
CA GLY A 17 -5.56 -12.53 -16.31
C GLY A 17 -5.43 -12.21 -14.81
N PRO A 18 -4.64 -12.99 -14.06
CA PRO A 18 -4.39 -12.72 -12.65
C PRO A 18 -3.83 -11.30 -12.45
N ILE A 19 -4.45 -10.54 -11.52
CA ILE A 19 -4.09 -9.14 -11.24
C ILE A 19 -2.66 -9.04 -10.68
N GLY A 20 -2.31 -9.97 -9.78
CA GLY A 20 -1.00 -10.06 -9.17
C GLY A 20 -1.07 -10.68 -7.78
N THR A 21 0.09 -10.74 -7.13
CA THR A 21 0.24 -11.36 -5.81
C THR A 21 0.98 -10.40 -4.88
N LEU A 22 0.43 -10.15 -3.70
CA LEU A 22 1.13 -9.43 -2.64
C LEU A 22 1.88 -10.44 -1.77
N ARG A 23 3.20 -10.27 -1.63
CA ARG A 23 4.03 -11.02 -0.69
C ARG A 23 4.50 -10.12 0.44
N GLY A 24 4.44 -10.63 1.65
CA GLY A 24 4.87 -9.93 2.84
C GLY A 24 5.39 -10.89 3.89
N HIS A 25 5.95 -10.34 4.95
CA HIS A 25 6.31 -11.10 6.13
C HIS A 25 5.90 -10.34 7.39
N VAL A 26 5.66 -11.07 8.46
CA VAL A 26 5.29 -10.49 9.75
C VAL A 26 5.95 -11.28 10.88
N ALA A 27 6.31 -10.59 11.96
CA ALA A 27 6.86 -11.22 13.15
C ALA A 27 5.89 -12.28 13.70
N ARG A 28 6.40 -13.46 14.05
CA ARG A 28 5.64 -14.53 14.73
C ARG A 28 5.01 -14.07 16.04
N ALA A 29 5.66 -13.14 16.73
CA ALA A 29 5.15 -12.57 17.97
C ALA A 29 3.94 -11.64 17.76
N ASN A 30 3.68 -11.17 16.53
CA ASN A 30 2.56 -10.30 16.21
C ASN A 30 1.23 -11.02 16.50
N PRO A 31 0.28 -10.40 17.23
CA PRO A 31 -1.03 -10.98 17.50
C PRO A 31 -1.78 -11.46 16.24
N GLN A 32 -1.71 -10.70 15.14
CA GLN A 32 -2.35 -11.08 13.88
C GLN A 32 -1.73 -12.36 13.29
N ALA A 33 -0.41 -12.53 13.41
CA ALA A 33 0.27 -13.75 12.97
C ALA A 33 -0.20 -14.96 13.78
N LYS A 34 -0.34 -14.81 15.11
CA LYS A 34 -0.86 -15.86 15.98
C LYS A 34 -2.29 -16.24 15.61
N THR A 35 -3.17 -15.26 15.44
CA THR A 35 -4.57 -15.49 15.06
C THR A 35 -4.68 -16.23 13.72
N MET A 36 -3.89 -15.86 12.70
CA MET A 36 -3.87 -16.58 11.41
C MET A 36 -3.40 -18.03 11.57
N ILE A 37 -2.33 -18.27 12.35
CA ILE A 37 -1.82 -19.63 12.61
C ILE A 37 -2.86 -20.45 13.39
N GLU A 38 -3.49 -19.87 14.40
CA GLU A 38 -4.54 -20.52 15.20
C GLU A 38 -5.74 -20.91 14.31
N ALA A 39 -6.20 -20.02 13.44
CA ALA A 39 -7.27 -20.31 12.48
C ALA A 39 -6.91 -21.51 11.58
N LEU A 40 -5.68 -21.55 11.07
CA LEU A 40 -5.20 -22.62 10.18
C LEU A 40 -4.93 -23.96 10.88
N THR A 41 -4.65 -23.94 12.19
CA THR A 41 -4.32 -25.14 12.97
C THR A 41 -5.50 -25.73 13.73
N THR A 42 -6.61 -25.00 13.83
CA THR A 42 -7.83 -25.44 14.53
C THR A 42 -8.83 -26.14 13.59
N SER A 43 -8.65 -26.04 12.27
CA SER A 43 -9.46 -26.72 11.26
C SER A 43 -9.33 -28.26 11.37
N ARG A 44 -10.46 -28.96 11.26
CA ARG A 44 -10.67 -30.35 11.73
C ARG A 44 -10.26 -31.47 10.76
N GLU A 45 -9.65 -31.14 9.62
CA GLU A 45 -9.24 -32.15 8.64
C GLU A 45 -7.75 -32.49 8.76
N ASP A 46 -7.40 -33.75 8.49
CA ASP A 46 -6.02 -34.29 8.51
C ASP A 46 -5.07 -33.61 7.48
N VAL A 47 -5.55 -32.60 6.76
CA VAL A 47 -4.80 -31.78 5.81
C VAL A 47 -4.53 -30.42 6.45
N LYS A 48 -3.25 -30.14 6.76
CA LYS A 48 -2.81 -28.81 7.19
C LYS A 48 -2.96 -27.81 6.02
N SER A 49 -4.12 -27.15 5.94
CA SER A 49 -4.27 -26.00 5.05
C SER A 49 -3.33 -24.88 5.50
N THR A 50 -2.78 -24.17 4.53
CA THR A 50 -2.06 -22.90 4.75
C THR A 50 -2.85 -21.70 4.24
N VAL A 51 -4.05 -21.94 3.69
CA VAL A 51 -4.91 -20.94 3.08
C VAL A 51 -6.03 -20.58 4.04
N LEU A 52 -6.22 -19.28 4.30
CA LEU A 52 -7.34 -18.79 5.09
C LEU A 52 -8.65 -18.97 4.32
N GLU A 53 -9.71 -19.40 5.00
CA GLU A 53 -11.03 -19.61 4.39
C GLU A 53 -11.74 -18.28 4.07
N ASP A 54 -11.54 -17.27 4.91
CA ASP A 54 -12.14 -15.94 4.74
C ASP A 54 -11.30 -15.04 3.82
N GLU A 55 -11.98 -14.24 3.00
CA GLU A 55 -11.37 -13.18 2.19
C GLU A 55 -10.64 -12.17 3.11
N VAL A 56 -9.42 -11.78 2.73
CA VAL A 56 -8.67 -10.73 3.43
C VAL A 56 -8.72 -9.41 2.68
N MET A 57 -8.60 -8.31 3.43
CA MET A 57 -8.47 -6.95 2.88
C MET A 57 -7.15 -6.30 3.35
N VAL A 58 -6.36 -5.79 2.40
CA VAL A 58 -5.21 -4.92 2.66
C VAL A 58 -5.56 -3.49 2.25
N LEU A 59 -5.42 -2.56 3.20
CA LEU A 59 -5.64 -1.14 2.96
C LEU A 59 -4.30 -0.42 2.80
N PHE A 60 -4.05 0.12 1.61
CA PHE A 60 -2.95 1.06 1.34
C PHE A 60 -3.49 2.48 1.41
N ASN A 61 -3.05 3.24 2.40
CA ASN A 61 -3.40 4.65 2.52
C ASN A 61 -2.45 5.50 1.68
N GLY A 62 -2.98 6.54 1.04
CA GLY A 62 -2.17 7.58 0.43
C GLY A 62 -1.28 8.25 1.47
N PRO A 63 -0.09 8.72 1.07
CA PRO A 63 0.90 9.27 1.99
C PRO A 63 0.38 10.53 2.70
N VAL A 64 -0.47 11.31 2.03
CA VAL A 64 -1.01 12.57 2.55
C VAL A 64 -2.54 12.58 2.52
N HIS A 65 -3.12 13.05 3.61
CA HIS A 65 -4.54 13.33 3.78
C HIS A 65 -4.69 14.59 4.64
N HIS A 66 -5.73 15.38 4.41
CA HIS A 66 -5.87 16.66 5.12
C HIS A 66 -7.33 17.09 5.27
N TYR A 67 -7.62 17.73 6.40
CA TYR A 67 -8.88 18.44 6.64
C TYR A 67 -9.04 19.60 5.66
N VAL A 68 -10.19 19.71 5.01
CA VAL A 68 -10.56 20.80 4.10
C VAL A 68 -11.52 21.73 4.82
N THR A 69 -11.07 22.96 5.06
CA THR A 69 -11.92 24.00 5.65
C THR A 69 -12.79 24.66 4.58
N PRO A 70 -14.10 24.90 4.85
CA PRO A 70 -14.94 25.65 3.94
C PRO A 70 -14.49 27.10 3.75
N LYS A 71 -13.58 27.61 4.58
CA LYS A 71 -12.98 28.93 4.39
C LYS A 71 -12.22 29.06 3.06
N PHE A 72 -11.84 27.96 2.44
CA PHE A 72 -11.20 27.96 1.13
C PHE A 72 -12.18 28.12 -0.04
N TYR A 73 -13.48 27.94 0.18
CA TYR A 73 -14.49 28.01 -0.87
C TYR A 73 -14.78 29.47 -1.22
N LYS A 74 -14.37 29.91 -2.40
CA LYS A 74 -14.48 31.29 -2.89
C LYS A 74 -15.87 31.65 -3.42
N ASP A 75 -16.63 30.66 -3.89
CA ASP A 75 -17.92 30.86 -4.55
C ASP A 75 -19.08 30.48 -3.64
N THR A 76 -19.15 29.21 -3.22
CA THR A 76 -20.36 28.67 -2.55
C THR A 76 -20.54 29.24 -1.15
N LYS A 77 -19.44 29.45 -0.41
CA LYS A 77 -19.49 29.97 0.96
C LYS A 77 -20.03 31.41 1.03
N PRO A 78 -19.49 32.40 0.29
CA PRO A 78 -20.05 33.76 0.34
C PRO A 78 -21.42 33.88 -0.32
N SER A 79 -21.74 33.07 -1.33
CA SER A 79 -23.02 33.17 -2.06
C SER A 79 -24.20 32.54 -1.30
N THR A 80 -24.04 31.34 -0.75
CA THR A 80 -25.16 30.60 -0.13
C THR A 80 -24.94 30.26 1.33
N GLY A 81 -23.67 30.20 1.78
CA GLY A 81 -23.30 29.70 3.11
C GLY A 81 -23.57 28.20 3.33
N LYS A 82 -24.12 27.48 2.35
CA LYS A 82 -24.48 26.05 2.48
C LYS A 82 -23.26 25.16 2.23
N VAL A 83 -22.29 25.23 3.13
CA VAL A 83 -21.01 24.54 3.02
C VAL A 83 -20.69 23.76 4.29
N VAL A 84 -19.98 22.64 4.13
CA VAL A 84 -19.50 21.80 5.25
C VAL A 84 -18.03 21.47 5.07
N SER A 85 -17.34 21.26 6.18
CA SER A 85 -15.95 20.80 6.16
C SER A 85 -15.86 19.35 5.73
N THR A 86 -14.71 18.95 5.19
CA THR A 86 -14.48 17.55 4.81
C THR A 86 -13.02 17.15 4.94
N TRP A 87 -12.67 15.96 4.46
CA TRP A 87 -11.30 15.48 4.39
C TRP A 87 -10.96 15.09 2.96
N ASN A 88 -9.77 15.47 2.53
CA ASN A 88 -9.15 14.94 1.34
C ASN A 88 -8.22 13.79 1.71
N TYR A 89 -8.37 12.66 1.01
CA TYR A 89 -7.58 11.45 1.20
C TYR A 89 -7.63 10.57 -0.04
N SER A 90 -6.66 9.67 -0.15
CA SER A 90 -6.68 8.59 -1.13
C SER A 90 -6.39 7.26 -0.46
N ALA A 91 -6.98 6.19 -0.97
CA ALA A 91 -6.70 4.83 -0.48
C ALA A 91 -6.95 3.80 -1.57
N VAL A 92 -6.28 2.65 -1.46
CA VAL A 92 -6.55 1.46 -2.26
C VAL A 92 -6.82 0.30 -1.30
N GLN A 93 -7.95 -0.37 -1.51
CA GLN A 93 -8.29 -1.63 -0.85
C GLN A 93 -8.00 -2.77 -1.81
N VAL A 94 -7.23 -3.75 -1.36
CA VAL A 94 -6.90 -4.97 -2.09
C VAL A 94 -7.56 -6.13 -1.38
N TYR A 95 -8.29 -6.94 -2.12
CA TYR A 95 -9.04 -8.08 -1.62
C TYR A 95 -8.57 -9.35 -2.29
N GLY A 96 -8.59 -10.45 -1.53
CA GLY A 96 -8.37 -11.78 -2.08
C GLY A 96 -8.04 -12.82 -1.03
N THR A 97 -7.46 -13.92 -1.47
CA THR A 97 -7.22 -15.11 -0.65
C THR A 97 -5.80 -15.12 -0.09
N ALA A 98 -5.68 -15.35 1.22
CA ALA A 98 -4.38 -15.34 1.92
C ALA A 98 -3.82 -16.76 2.15
N THR A 99 -2.58 -16.98 1.72
CA THR A 99 -1.76 -18.13 2.11
C THR A 99 -0.71 -17.72 3.14
N VAL A 100 -0.61 -18.46 4.24
CA VAL A 100 0.29 -18.17 5.36
C VAL A 100 1.34 -19.28 5.48
N PHE A 101 2.60 -18.89 5.35
CA PHE A 101 3.75 -19.79 5.46
C PHE A 101 4.36 -19.64 6.86
N PHE A 102 4.16 -20.65 7.72
CA PHE A 102 4.59 -20.56 9.12
C PHE A 102 5.38 -21.76 9.64
N ASP A 103 5.50 -22.85 8.88
CA ASP A 103 6.38 -23.96 9.29
C ASP A 103 7.86 -23.58 9.11
N SER A 104 8.55 -23.34 10.22
CA SER A 104 9.98 -22.98 10.27
C SER A 104 10.93 -24.02 9.68
N LYS A 105 10.47 -25.27 9.46
CA LYS A 105 11.26 -26.34 8.86
C LYS A 105 10.92 -26.55 7.38
N SER A 106 9.92 -25.85 6.85
CA SER A 106 9.50 -26.01 5.46
C SER A 106 10.46 -25.31 4.51
N PRO A 107 10.99 -26.01 3.48
CA PRO A 107 11.82 -25.38 2.46
C PRO A 107 11.05 -24.30 1.67
N ILE A 108 9.72 -24.43 1.56
CA ILE A 108 8.85 -23.45 0.90
C ILE A 108 8.90 -22.11 1.64
N LEU A 109 8.86 -22.12 2.98
CA LEU A 109 8.96 -20.90 3.77
C LEU A 109 10.33 -20.24 3.59
N GLU A 110 11.39 -21.05 3.56
CA GLU A 110 12.76 -20.56 3.42
C GLU A 110 12.96 -19.86 2.07
N GLU A 111 12.50 -20.47 0.98
CA GLU A 111 12.54 -19.87 -0.36
C GLU A 111 11.69 -18.59 -0.41
N PHE A 112 10.46 -18.65 0.12
CA PHE A 112 9.56 -17.50 0.17
C PHE A 112 10.17 -16.31 0.91
N LEU A 113 10.71 -16.53 2.11
CA LEU A 113 11.31 -15.47 2.92
C LEU A 113 12.60 -14.93 2.29
N SER A 114 13.41 -15.79 1.65
CA SER A 114 14.61 -15.34 0.93
C SER A 114 14.24 -14.36 -0.17
N LYS A 115 13.32 -14.77 -1.07
CA LYS A 115 12.82 -13.89 -2.14
C LYS A 115 12.20 -12.61 -1.58
N GLN A 116 11.40 -12.71 -0.52
CA GLN A 116 10.76 -11.55 0.09
C GLN A 116 11.76 -10.55 0.65
N LEU A 117 12.78 -11.02 1.37
CA LEU A 117 13.79 -10.15 1.96
C LEU A 117 14.70 -9.54 0.91
N ASP A 118 15.12 -10.31 -0.11
CA ASP A 118 15.96 -9.83 -1.19
C ASP A 118 15.25 -8.77 -2.05
N ASP A 119 14.00 -9.04 -2.46
CA ASP A 119 13.23 -8.08 -3.24
C ASP A 119 12.92 -6.80 -2.44
N LEU A 120 12.57 -6.94 -1.17
CA LEU A 120 12.28 -5.80 -0.32
C LEU A 120 13.54 -4.94 -0.08
N ALA A 121 14.69 -5.58 0.17
CA ALA A 121 15.96 -4.88 0.31
C ALA A 121 16.32 -4.14 -0.98
N ARG A 122 16.19 -4.79 -2.14
CA ARG A 122 16.44 -4.17 -3.44
C ARG A 122 15.53 -2.96 -3.68
N ILE A 123 14.21 -3.09 -3.46
CA ILE A 123 13.26 -1.98 -3.60
C ILE A 123 13.61 -0.82 -2.66
N GLY A 124 13.90 -1.13 -1.39
CA GLY A 124 14.25 -0.13 -0.39
C GLY A 124 15.54 0.62 -0.73
N GLU A 125 16.61 -0.11 -1.03
CA GLU A 125 17.92 0.47 -1.32
C GLU A 125 17.92 1.23 -2.65
N GLU A 126 17.32 0.68 -3.71
CA GLU A 126 17.36 1.31 -5.03
C GLU A 126 16.30 2.39 -5.22
N GLN A 127 15.03 2.10 -4.90
CA GLN A 127 13.92 3.00 -5.24
C GLN A 127 13.65 4.05 -4.16
N ILE A 128 13.83 3.70 -2.89
CA ILE A 128 13.57 4.60 -1.77
C ILE A 128 14.84 5.37 -1.40
N MET A 129 15.96 4.67 -1.18
CA MET A 129 17.23 5.29 -0.79
C MET A 129 18.03 5.83 -1.99
N GLY A 130 17.73 5.37 -3.21
CA GLY A 130 18.40 5.84 -4.42
C GLY A 130 19.83 5.31 -4.57
N PHE A 131 20.18 4.22 -3.88
CA PHE A 131 21.50 3.60 -3.97
C PHE A 131 21.54 2.68 -5.18
N THR A 132 22.30 3.10 -6.19
CA THR A 132 22.46 2.33 -7.45
C THR A 132 23.91 1.93 -7.72
N GLY A 133 24.87 2.45 -6.95
CA GLY A 133 26.31 2.30 -7.22
C GLY A 133 26.81 3.08 -8.44
N GLU A 134 25.93 3.80 -9.14
CA GLU A 134 26.25 4.60 -10.33
C GLU A 134 26.39 6.09 -9.97
N GLU A 135 27.13 6.85 -10.78
CA GLU A 135 27.22 8.32 -10.70
C GLU A 135 27.58 8.88 -9.29
N GLY A 136 28.46 8.17 -8.57
CA GLY A 136 28.88 8.57 -7.22
C GLY A 136 27.86 8.27 -6.11
N LYS A 137 26.76 7.58 -6.43
CA LYS A 137 25.81 7.05 -5.44
C LYS A 137 26.39 5.82 -4.74
N LYS A 138 25.92 5.56 -3.52
CA LYS A 138 26.31 4.36 -2.77
C LYS A 138 25.80 3.10 -3.47
N THR A 139 26.51 2.00 -3.29
CA THR A 139 26.07 0.67 -3.73
C THR A 139 24.90 0.20 -2.83
N PRO A 140 23.82 -0.36 -3.41
CA PRO A 140 22.71 -0.89 -2.63
C PRO A 140 23.16 -2.10 -1.79
N TRP A 141 22.75 -2.12 -0.52
CA TRP A 141 23.01 -3.24 0.39
C TRP A 141 22.21 -4.48 0.00
N LYS A 142 22.82 -5.66 0.13
CA LYS A 142 22.18 -6.95 -0.10
C LYS A 142 22.08 -7.77 1.17
N VAL A 143 21.01 -8.56 1.30
CA VAL A 143 20.81 -9.45 2.46
C VAL A 143 21.99 -10.40 2.66
N SER A 144 22.61 -10.85 1.57
CA SER A 144 23.79 -11.73 1.58
C SER A 144 25.07 -11.08 2.12
N GLU A 145 25.10 -9.76 2.35
CA GLU A 145 26.20 -9.10 3.05
C GLU A 145 26.14 -9.31 4.57
N ALA A 146 24.99 -9.71 5.11
CA ALA A 146 24.87 -10.15 6.49
C ALA A 146 25.34 -11.61 6.65
N PRO A 147 25.87 -12.00 7.83
CA PRO A 147 26.23 -13.40 8.08
C PRO A 147 25.03 -14.35 7.91
N GLU A 148 25.20 -15.42 7.14
CA GLU A 148 24.12 -16.37 6.83
C GLU A 148 23.44 -16.91 8.10
N SER A 149 24.23 -17.31 9.10
CA SER A 149 23.71 -17.83 10.37
C SER A 149 22.85 -16.80 11.12
N TYR A 150 23.14 -15.51 10.95
CA TYR A 150 22.36 -14.41 11.53
C TYR A 150 21.03 -14.21 10.78
N VAL A 151 21.06 -14.21 9.45
CA VAL A 151 19.84 -14.13 8.62
C VAL A 151 18.91 -15.32 8.92
N GLN A 152 19.45 -16.53 8.97
CA GLN A 152 18.70 -17.75 9.30
C GLN A 152 18.08 -17.71 10.70
N LEU A 153 18.78 -17.12 11.68
CA LEU A 153 18.22 -16.93 13.01
C LEU A 153 17.02 -15.97 12.99
N LEU A 154 17.11 -14.85 12.26
CA LEU A 154 16.04 -13.86 12.18
C LEU A 154 14.83 -14.35 11.36
N LYS A 155 15.05 -15.14 10.30
CA LYS A 155 13.97 -15.79 9.53
C LYS A 155 13.06 -16.65 10.41
N LYS A 156 13.62 -17.32 11.44
CA LYS A 156 12.82 -18.08 12.41
C LYS A 156 11.86 -17.22 13.23
N ALA A 157 12.07 -15.91 13.31
CA ALA A 157 11.20 -15.00 14.05
C ALA A 157 10.03 -14.43 13.23
N ILE A 158 9.96 -14.73 11.93
CA ILE A 158 8.93 -14.23 11.02
C ILE A 158 8.17 -15.38 10.32
N ILE A 159 6.99 -15.06 9.79
CA ILE A 159 6.21 -15.89 8.88
C ILE A 159 6.04 -15.18 7.54
N GLY A 160 5.82 -15.96 6.48
CA GLY A 160 5.44 -15.44 5.17
C GLY A 160 3.92 -15.30 5.06
N VAL A 161 3.46 -14.26 4.36
CA VAL A 161 2.06 -14.06 4.01
C VAL A 161 2.00 -13.71 2.52
N GLN A 162 1.18 -14.44 1.78
CA GLN A 162 0.90 -14.19 0.38
C GLN A 162 -0.59 -13.92 0.21
N ILE A 163 -0.95 -12.95 -0.62
CA ILE A 163 -2.34 -12.67 -0.99
C ILE A 163 -2.44 -12.71 -2.50
N GLU A 164 -3.21 -13.66 -3.00
CA GLU A 164 -3.62 -13.69 -4.40
C GLU A 164 -4.68 -12.62 -4.60
N VAL A 165 -4.41 -11.63 -5.46
CA VAL A 165 -5.29 -10.47 -5.61
C VAL A 165 -6.45 -10.81 -6.53
N GLU A 166 -7.66 -10.73 -5.99
CA GLU A 166 -8.92 -10.98 -6.71
C GLU A 166 -9.60 -9.69 -7.13
N ARG A 167 -9.51 -8.65 -6.28
CA ARG A 167 -10.14 -7.35 -6.52
C ARG A 167 -9.33 -6.21 -5.92
N MET A 168 -9.35 -5.06 -6.62
CA MET A 168 -8.79 -3.81 -6.12
C MET A 168 -9.79 -2.67 -6.26
N GLU A 169 -9.94 -1.88 -5.20
CA GLU A 169 -10.80 -0.70 -5.19
C GLU A 169 -10.02 0.53 -4.76
N GLY A 170 -9.98 1.54 -5.64
CA GLY A 170 -9.32 2.81 -5.37
C GLY A 170 -10.31 3.93 -5.05
N LYS A 171 -10.03 4.71 -4.01
CA LYS A 171 -10.79 5.92 -3.67
C LYS A 171 -9.90 7.14 -3.67
N PHE A 172 -10.33 8.17 -4.41
CA PHE A 172 -9.84 9.54 -4.25
C PHE A 172 -10.99 10.43 -3.80
N LYS A 173 -10.83 11.08 -2.65
CA LYS A 173 -11.63 12.22 -2.23
C LYS A 173 -10.69 13.41 -2.16
N MET A 174 -10.70 14.23 -3.20
CA MET A 174 -9.71 15.29 -3.46
C MET A 174 -10.42 16.54 -4.00
N SER A 175 -11.54 16.93 -3.36
CA SER A 175 -12.34 18.11 -3.75
C SER A 175 -12.70 18.23 -5.24
N GLN A 176 -12.62 17.13 -6.01
CA GLN A 176 -12.75 17.16 -7.48
C GLN A 176 -14.18 17.46 -7.96
N GLU A 177 -15.15 17.33 -7.05
CA GLU A 177 -16.58 17.58 -7.28
C GLU A 177 -16.97 19.05 -7.05
N LEU A 178 -16.08 19.88 -6.50
CA LEU A 178 -16.36 21.31 -6.28
C LEU A 178 -16.45 22.07 -7.61
N GLY A 179 -17.22 23.16 -7.60
CA GLY A 179 -17.19 24.16 -8.67
C GLY A 179 -15.79 24.76 -8.84
N GLU A 180 -15.54 25.37 -9.99
CA GLU A 180 -14.20 25.81 -10.38
C GLU A 180 -13.55 26.77 -9.37
N GLY A 181 -14.24 27.84 -8.95
CA GLY A 181 -13.68 28.80 -8.00
C GLY A 181 -13.48 28.25 -6.59
N ASP A 182 -14.36 27.36 -6.12
CA ASP A 182 -14.17 26.67 -4.83
C ASP A 182 -12.99 25.69 -4.85
N ARG A 183 -12.78 25.02 -5.99
CA ARG A 183 -11.64 24.13 -6.17
C ARG A 183 -10.34 24.92 -6.24
N GLU A 184 -10.29 26.00 -7.01
CA GLU A 184 -9.13 26.92 -7.08
C GLU A 184 -8.80 27.49 -5.71
N GLY A 185 -9.81 27.97 -4.97
CA GLY A 185 -9.61 28.45 -3.60
C GLY A 185 -9.11 27.37 -2.64
N THR A 186 -9.52 26.12 -2.83
CA THR A 186 -8.99 24.96 -2.08
C THR A 186 -7.51 24.72 -2.39
N VAL A 187 -7.12 24.74 -3.66
CA VAL A 187 -5.71 24.59 -4.10
C VAL A 187 -4.85 25.71 -3.53
N GLU A 188 -5.26 26.97 -3.68
CA GLU A 188 -4.55 28.12 -3.13
C GLU A 188 -4.44 28.06 -1.60
N GLY A 189 -5.53 27.70 -0.92
CA GLY A 189 -5.57 27.55 0.53
C GLY A 189 -4.56 26.53 1.04
N PHE A 190 -4.40 25.40 0.33
CA PHE A 190 -3.40 24.39 0.66
C PHE A 190 -1.97 24.84 0.37
N ARG A 191 -1.72 25.49 -0.77
CA ARG A 191 -0.38 26.06 -1.08
C ARG A 191 0.03 27.13 -0.08
N ALA A 192 -0.93 27.95 0.38
CA ALA A 192 -0.68 29.01 1.36
C ALA A 192 -0.29 28.48 2.76
N LEU A 193 -0.47 27.18 3.04
CA LEU A 193 0.06 26.57 4.26
C LEU A 193 1.61 26.54 4.24
N GLY A 194 2.23 26.55 3.06
CA GLY A 194 3.68 26.50 2.92
C GLY A 194 4.31 25.19 3.41
N THR A 195 3.53 24.11 3.51
CA THR A 195 4.01 22.78 3.91
C THR A 195 4.08 21.83 2.73
N GLU A 196 4.94 20.81 2.83
CA GLU A 196 5.07 19.79 1.78
C GLU A 196 3.75 19.03 1.58
N GLU A 197 3.05 18.70 2.66
CA GLU A 197 1.74 18.05 2.61
C GLU A 197 0.69 18.91 1.90
N GLY A 198 0.71 20.23 2.15
CA GLY A 198 -0.17 21.19 1.49
C GLY A 198 0.05 21.19 -0.03
N GLU A 199 1.32 21.25 -0.47
CA GLU A 199 1.64 21.19 -1.90
C GLU A 199 1.24 19.85 -2.53
N GLN A 200 1.49 18.73 -1.85
CA GLN A 200 1.11 17.40 -2.36
C GLN A 200 -0.41 17.27 -2.51
N ILE A 201 -1.20 17.75 -1.54
CA ILE A 201 -2.67 17.77 -1.64
C ILE A 201 -3.13 18.68 -2.78
N ALA A 202 -2.61 19.91 -2.86
CA ALA A 202 -2.94 20.86 -3.92
C ALA A 202 -2.70 20.27 -5.33
N ARG A 203 -1.51 19.70 -5.56
CA ARG A 203 -1.16 19.02 -6.82
C ARG A 203 -2.10 17.86 -7.12
N THR A 204 -2.45 17.07 -6.10
CA THR A 204 -3.36 15.93 -6.30
C THR A 204 -4.78 16.38 -6.67
N ILE A 205 -5.29 17.45 -6.06
CA ILE A 205 -6.58 18.05 -6.43
C ILE A 205 -6.57 18.46 -7.91
N GLU A 206 -5.52 19.13 -8.38
CA GLU A 206 -5.38 19.56 -9.78
C GLU A 206 -5.37 18.38 -10.75
N VAL A 207 -4.55 17.36 -10.48
CA VAL A 207 -4.49 16.14 -11.30
C VAL A 207 -5.85 15.43 -11.35
N ARG A 208 -6.52 15.29 -10.21
CA ARG A 208 -7.84 14.61 -10.14
C ARG A 208 -8.93 15.41 -10.84
N ALA A 209 -8.86 16.73 -10.79
CA ALA A 209 -9.77 17.62 -11.52
C ALA A 209 -9.61 17.48 -13.05
N ALA A 210 -8.37 17.42 -13.54
CA ALA A 210 -8.09 17.22 -14.96
C ALA A 210 -8.63 15.88 -15.46
N VAL A 211 -8.34 14.78 -14.75
CA VAL A 211 -8.86 13.44 -15.07
C VAL A 211 -10.39 13.40 -15.09
N LYS A 212 -11.05 14.15 -14.19
CA LYS A 212 -12.51 14.24 -14.19
C LYS A 212 -13.03 15.00 -15.42
N LYS A 213 -12.46 16.18 -15.74
CA LYS A 213 -12.83 16.95 -16.94
C LYS A 213 -12.70 16.10 -18.22
N GLU A 214 -11.66 15.27 -18.32
CA GLU A 214 -11.47 14.33 -19.45
C GLU A 214 -12.53 13.23 -19.52
N LYS A 215 -13.01 12.74 -18.36
CA LYS A 215 -14.07 11.72 -18.31
C LYS A 215 -15.45 12.29 -18.64
N ASP A 216 -15.75 13.50 -18.14
CA ASP A 216 -17.06 14.14 -18.34
C ASP A 216 -17.21 14.72 -19.77
N GLY A 217 -16.09 14.93 -20.47
CA GLY A 217 -16.05 15.40 -21.86
C GLY A 217 -16.05 14.29 -22.92
N LYS A 218 -16.06 13.01 -22.52
CA LYS A 218 -16.23 11.83 -23.39
C LYS A 218 -17.64 11.28 -23.28
#